data_AF-A0A263HE32-F1
#
_entry.id   AF-A0A263HE32-F1
#
_cell.length_a   1.000
_cell.length_b   1.000
_cell.length_c   1.000
_cell.angle_alpha   90.00
_cell.angle_beta   90.00
_cell.angle_gamma   90.00
#
_symmetry.space_group_name_H-M   'P 1'
#
loop_
_entity.id
_entity.type
_entity.pdbx_description
1 polymer ?
#
loop_
_entity_poly.entity_id
_entity_poly.type
_entity_poly.pdbx_seq_one_letter_code
_entity_poly.pdbx_strand_id
1 'polypeptide(L)'
;MSQPKTSRVGFLFQADPIIRPFNLAPVLQDVVLLCEQILVRVGDVRQFILYPHRVFKQRAWHIKVIGEKGITYLLLNIGGYYQFVSEMNSTRLSLSVSDDIDAFWFAYALSEKIGISPTIPTGLFGGET
;
A
#
# COMPACT_ATOMS: atom_id res chain seq x y z
N MET A 1 -5.42 -34.86 -10.93
CA MET A 1 -4.35 -33.94 -10.48
C MET A 1 -4.85 -32.53 -10.74
N SER A 2 -5.20 -31.77 -9.70
CA SER A 2 -5.68 -30.40 -9.82
C SER A 2 -4.45 -29.48 -9.95
N GLN A 3 -4.36 -28.70 -11.03
CA GLN A 3 -3.32 -27.69 -11.18
C GLN A 3 -3.43 -26.66 -10.03
N PRO A 4 -2.32 -26.19 -9.46
CA PRO A 4 -2.38 -25.14 -8.44
C PRO A 4 -3.02 -23.90 -9.07
N LYS A 5 -4.04 -23.35 -8.38
CA LYS A 5 -4.59 -22.03 -8.68
C LYS A 5 -3.44 -21.04 -8.69
N THR A 6 -2.97 -20.67 -9.87
CA THR A 6 -2.07 -19.54 -10.06
C THR A 6 -2.80 -18.32 -9.52
N SER A 7 -2.42 -17.89 -8.32
CA SER A 7 -2.62 -16.52 -7.86
C SER A 7 -2.30 -15.62 -9.04
N ARG A 8 -3.33 -14.98 -9.63
CA ARG A 8 -3.13 -14.08 -10.75
C ARG A 8 -2.39 -12.86 -10.20
N VAL A 9 -1.07 -12.88 -10.31
CA VAL A 9 -0.22 -11.72 -10.10
C VAL A 9 -0.59 -10.71 -11.18
N GLY A 10 -1.42 -9.73 -10.83
CA GLY A 10 -1.68 -8.57 -11.66
C GLY A 10 -0.59 -7.52 -11.42
N PHE A 11 0.06 -7.08 -12.49
CA PHE A 11 1.00 -5.97 -12.46
C PHE A 11 0.20 -4.66 -12.58
N LEU A 12 0.34 -3.72 -11.64
CA LEU A 12 -0.29 -2.39 -11.77
C LEU A 12 0.40 -1.51 -12.82
N PHE A 13 1.65 -1.86 -13.13
CA PHE A 13 2.37 -1.41 -14.30
C PHE A 13 2.93 -2.66 -15.00
N GLN A 14 2.10 -3.30 -15.81
CA GLN A 14 2.67 -3.79 -17.06
C GLN A 14 2.96 -2.50 -17.82
N ALA A 15 4.20 -2.02 -17.77
CA ALA A 15 4.70 -1.22 -18.87
C ALA A 15 4.67 -2.18 -20.06
N ASP A 16 3.48 -2.33 -20.64
CA ASP A 16 3.35 -2.87 -21.97
C ASP A 16 4.39 -2.10 -22.80
N PRO A 17 4.99 -2.73 -23.82
CA PRO A 17 5.72 -1.97 -24.82
C PRO A 17 4.88 -0.72 -25.12
N ILE A 18 5.49 0.47 -25.12
CA ILE A 18 4.89 1.84 -25.17
C ILE A 18 3.68 1.99 -26.13
N ILE A 19 3.50 0.99 -26.98
CA ILE A 19 2.44 0.64 -27.92
C ILE A 19 1.04 0.48 -27.29
N ARG A 20 0.84 0.13 -26.00
CA ARG A 20 -0.52 0.03 -25.42
C ARG A 20 -0.87 1.19 -24.48
N PRO A 21 -2.07 1.79 -24.63
CA PRO A 21 -2.51 2.87 -23.75
C PRO A 21 -2.75 2.34 -22.33
N PHE A 22 -2.26 3.07 -21.34
CA PHE A 22 -2.51 2.80 -19.93
C PHE A 22 -4.02 2.79 -19.62
N ASN A 23 -4.53 1.67 -19.11
CA ASN A 23 -5.93 1.55 -18.71
C ASN A 23 -6.08 1.80 -17.21
N LEU A 24 -6.67 2.93 -16.85
CA LEU A 24 -6.83 3.39 -15.47
C LEU A 24 -7.89 2.59 -14.68
N ALA A 25 -8.91 2.03 -15.34
CA ALA A 25 -10.07 1.47 -14.64
C ALA A 25 -9.75 0.27 -13.71
N PRO A 26 -8.95 -0.74 -14.13
CA PRO A 26 -8.55 -1.84 -13.24
C PRO A 26 -7.74 -1.37 -12.03
N VAL A 27 -6.88 -0.37 -12.22
CA VAL A 27 -6.05 0.22 -11.17
C VAL A 27 -6.92 0.86 -10.08
N LEU A 28 -7.94 1.62 -10.49
CA LEU A 28 -8.88 2.21 -9.54
C LEU A 28 -9.68 1.16 -8.78
N GLN A 29 -10.06 0.05 -9.44
CA GLN A 29 -10.75 -1.05 -8.79
C GLN A 29 -9.89 -1.71 -7.71
N ASP A 30 -8.60 -1.95 -7.99
CA ASP A 30 -7.66 -2.52 -7.01
C ASP A 30 -7.47 -1.62 -5.80
N VAL A 31 -7.44 -0.29 -5.99
CA VAL A 31 -7.39 0.69 -4.88
C VAL A 31 -8.65 0.63 -4.03
N VAL A 32 -9.83 0.53 -4.65
CA VAL A 32 -11.10 0.38 -3.92
C VAL A 32 -11.10 -0.91 -3.09
N LEU A 33 -10.70 -2.03 -3.69
CA LEU A 33 -10.58 -3.31 -2.99
C LEU A 33 -9.59 -3.24 -1.82
N LEU A 34 -8.47 -2.53 -1.98
CA LEU A 34 -7.51 -2.30 -0.90
C LEU A 34 -8.14 -1.50 0.25
N CYS A 35 -8.87 -0.43 -0.04
CA CYS A 35 -9.60 0.34 0.97
C CYS A 35 -10.59 -0.53 1.73
N GLU A 36 -11.43 -1.29 1.02
CA GLU A 36 -12.38 -2.23 1.63
C GLU A 36 -11.67 -3.23 2.54
N GLN A 37 -10.56 -3.79 2.09
CA GLN A 37 -9.74 -4.71 2.85
C GLN A 37 -9.11 -4.09 4.12
N ILE A 38 -8.76 -2.80 4.09
CA ILE A 38 -8.29 -2.07 5.27
C ILE A 38 -9.46 -1.89 6.24
N LEU A 39 -10.59 -1.39 5.76
CA LEU A 39 -11.79 -1.12 6.57
C LEU A 39 -12.37 -2.39 7.20
N VAL A 40 -12.35 -3.52 6.51
CA VAL A 40 -12.74 -4.83 7.07
C VAL A 40 -11.84 -5.21 8.25
N ARG A 41 -10.54 -4.91 8.18
CA ARG A 41 -9.57 -5.25 9.25
C ARG A 41 -9.66 -4.32 10.45
N VAL A 42 -9.87 -3.01 10.24
CA VAL A 42 -9.74 -2.02 11.32
C VAL A 42 -11.04 -1.31 11.70
N GLY A 43 -12.12 -1.48 10.94
CA GLY A 43 -13.35 -0.70 11.10
C GLY A 43 -13.12 0.77 10.75
N ASP A 44 -13.79 1.68 11.47
CA ASP A 44 -13.61 3.11 11.29
C ASP A 44 -12.17 3.53 11.62
N VAL A 45 -11.51 4.18 10.65
CA VAL A 45 -10.10 4.56 10.74
C VAL A 45 -9.94 5.79 11.62
N ARG A 46 -9.07 5.69 12.63
CA ARG A 46 -8.75 6.77 13.59
C ARG A 46 -7.39 7.40 13.35
N GLN A 47 -6.42 6.62 12.87
CA GLN A 47 -5.07 7.10 12.56
C GLN A 47 -4.51 6.38 11.33
N PHE A 48 -3.79 7.14 10.51
CA PHE A 48 -3.08 6.65 9.34
C PHE A 48 -1.65 7.23 9.37
N ILE A 49 -0.67 6.38 9.66
CA ILE A 49 0.70 6.81 9.97
C ILE A 49 1.66 6.28 8.91
N LEU A 50 2.47 7.18 8.35
CA LEU A 50 3.43 6.91 7.29
C LEU A 50 4.86 6.91 7.84
N TYR A 51 5.56 5.79 7.66
CA TYR A 51 6.96 5.64 8.03
C TYR A 51 7.78 5.34 6.78
N PRO A 52 8.54 6.30 6.24
CA PRO A 52 9.57 5.98 5.25
C PRO A 52 10.61 5.10 5.94
N HIS A 53 10.81 3.87 5.44
CA HIS A 53 11.70 2.90 6.05
C HIS A 53 12.83 2.54 5.08
N ARG A 54 14.04 2.95 5.42
CA ARG A 54 15.25 2.62 4.67
C ARG A 54 16.21 1.87 5.59
N VAL A 55 16.16 0.54 5.54
CA VAL A 55 17.07 -0.32 6.31
C VAL A 55 17.86 -1.17 5.32
N PHE A 56 19.18 -0.96 5.30
CA PHE A 56 20.12 -1.56 4.35
C PHE A 56 19.71 -1.33 2.88
N LYS A 57 19.62 -2.41 2.09
CA LYS A 57 19.25 -2.40 0.66
C LYS A 57 17.73 -2.43 0.45
N GLN A 58 16.93 -2.59 1.50
CA GLN A 58 15.48 -2.59 1.41
C GLN A 58 14.96 -1.16 1.56
N ARG A 59 14.30 -0.68 0.50
CA ARG A 59 13.56 0.58 0.49
C ARG A 59 12.09 0.23 0.57
N ALA A 60 11.39 0.73 1.58
CA ALA A 60 9.97 0.51 1.72
C ALA A 60 9.28 1.65 2.48
N TRP A 61 7.97 1.77 2.30
CA TRP A 61 7.13 2.62 3.11
C TRP A 61 6.23 1.75 3.97
N HIS A 62 6.28 1.96 5.28
CA HIS A 62 5.41 1.28 6.22
C HIS A 62 4.24 2.21 6.54
N ILE A 63 3.04 1.71 6.32
CA ILE A 63 1.80 2.40 6.63
C ILE A 63 1.14 1.64 7.79
N LYS A 64 0.93 2.32 8.91
CA LYS A 64 0.19 1.80 10.04
C LYS A 64 -1.19 2.43 10.05
N VAL A 65 -2.22 1.61 9.94
CA VAL A 65 -3.60 2.05 10.03
C VAL A 65 -4.21 1.53 11.32
N ILE A 66 -4.72 2.45 12.14
CA ILE A 66 -5.35 2.15 13.43
C ILE A 66 -6.81 2.54 13.31
N GLY A 67 -7.70 1.60 13.59
CA GLY A 67 -9.13 1.82 13.65
C GLY A 67 -9.74 1.27 14.93
N GLU A 68 -11.06 1.33 15.03
CA GLU A 68 -11.80 0.89 16.21
C GLU A 68 -11.69 -0.62 16.49
N LYS A 69 -11.55 -1.46 15.45
CA LYS A 69 -11.52 -2.94 15.58
C LYS A 69 -10.12 -3.49 15.76
N GLY A 70 -9.09 -2.69 15.46
CA GLY A 70 -7.71 -3.14 15.54
C GLY A 70 -6.74 -2.32 14.70
N ILE A 71 -5.61 -2.95 14.40
CA ILE A 71 -4.49 -2.34 13.68
C ILE A 71 -4.18 -3.22 12.48
N THR A 72 -3.96 -2.60 11.32
CA THR A 72 -3.37 -3.27 10.16
C THR A 72 -2.14 -2.52 9.69
N TYR A 73 -1.25 -3.26 9.03
CA TYR A 73 -0.02 -2.73 8.45
C TYR A 73 -0.06 -2.94 6.94
N LEU A 74 0.32 -1.91 6.18
CA LEU A 74 0.53 -1.98 4.75
C LEU A 74 2.00 -1.64 4.47
N LEU A 75 2.68 -2.52 3.73
CA LEU A 75 4.07 -2.34 3.33
C LEU A 75 4.12 -2.05 1.82
N LEU A 76 4.67 -0.89 1.44
CA LEU A 76 4.99 -0.56 0.05
C LEU A 76 6.47 -0.83 -0.19
N ASN A 77 6.80 -1.91 -0.89
CA ASN A 77 8.16 -2.29 -1.23
C ASN A 77 8.61 -1.53 -2.48
N ILE A 78 9.72 -0.82 -2.43
CA ILE A 78 10.29 -0.17 -3.60
C ILE A 78 11.07 -1.22 -4.39
N GLY A 79 10.49 -1.70 -5.48
CA GLY A 79 11.02 -2.83 -6.27
C GLY A 79 11.08 -2.59 -7.77
N GLY A 80 10.62 -1.43 -8.27
CA GLY A 80 10.57 -1.15 -9.71
C GLY A 80 9.40 -1.82 -10.44
N TYR A 81 8.49 -2.49 -9.72
CA TYR A 81 7.26 -3.07 -10.24
C TYR A 81 6.22 -3.13 -9.13
N TYR A 82 4.93 -3.10 -9.46
CA TYR A 82 3.84 -3.18 -8.49
C TYR A 82 3.19 -4.55 -8.45
N GLN A 83 3.02 -5.08 -7.24
CA GLN A 83 2.35 -6.34 -6.97
C GLN A 83 1.64 -6.25 -5.62
N PHE A 84 0.30 -6.39 -5.62
CA PHE A 84 -0.46 -6.59 -4.41
C PHE A 84 -0.47 -8.08 -4.05
N VAL A 85 0.08 -8.43 -2.88
CA VAL A 85 0.02 -9.78 -2.34
C VAL A 85 -0.88 -9.75 -1.11
N SER A 86 -2.13 -10.17 -1.30
CA SER A 86 -3.07 -10.41 -0.20
C SER A 86 -3.12 -11.90 0.12
N GLU A 87 -2.26 -12.34 1.02
CA GLU A 87 -2.43 -13.66 1.63
C GLU A 87 -3.60 -13.62 2.61
N MET A 88 -4.54 -14.56 2.48
CA MET A 88 -5.60 -14.78 3.47
C MET A 88 -4.94 -14.98 4.84
N ASN A 89 -5.33 -14.18 5.84
CA ASN A 89 -4.77 -14.14 7.20
C ASN A 89 -3.38 -13.48 7.36
N SER A 90 -2.88 -12.77 6.35
CA SER A 90 -1.68 -11.94 6.56
C SER A 90 -1.96 -10.82 7.56
N THR A 91 -1.12 -10.74 8.61
CA THR A 91 -1.11 -9.62 9.56
C THR A 91 -0.71 -8.30 8.89
N ARG A 92 -0.10 -8.38 7.70
CA ARG A 92 0.41 -7.25 6.94
C ARG A 92 0.05 -7.38 5.46
N LEU A 93 -0.58 -6.34 4.93
CA LEU A 93 -0.78 -6.16 3.49
C LEU A 93 0.54 -5.74 2.84
N SER A 94 0.84 -6.28 1.66
CA SER A 94 2.08 -5.96 0.95
C SER A 94 1.80 -5.54 -0.48
N LEU A 95 2.45 -4.46 -0.88
CA LEU A 95 2.43 -3.86 -2.19
C LEU A 95 3.85 -3.68 -2.68
N SER A 96 4.06 -3.73 -3.98
CA SER A 96 5.31 -3.25 -4.57
C SER A 96 5.02 -1.95 -5.32
N VAL A 97 5.97 -1.03 -5.41
CA VAL A 97 5.84 0.27 -6.10
C VAL A 97 7.16 0.59 -6.79
N SER A 98 7.11 1.46 -7.80
CA SER A 98 8.25 1.73 -8.68
C SER A 98 9.37 2.47 -7.96
N ASP A 99 9.02 3.58 -7.29
CA ASP A 99 9.95 4.43 -6.57
C ASP A 99 9.31 5.09 -5.33
N ASP A 100 10.10 5.89 -4.62
CA ASP A 100 9.65 6.57 -3.40
C ASP A 100 8.64 7.70 -3.66
N ILE A 101 8.63 8.30 -4.86
CA ILE A 101 7.67 9.36 -5.23
C ILE A 101 6.30 8.71 -5.42
N ASP A 102 6.25 7.61 -6.16
CA ASP A 102 5.03 6.81 -6.34
C ASP A 102 4.52 6.28 -5.00
N ALA A 103 5.41 5.80 -4.13
CA ALA A 103 5.05 5.33 -2.80
C ALA A 103 4.40 6.44 -1.96
N PHE A 104 4.99 7.63 -1.97
CA PHE A 104 4.47 8.81 -1.26
C PHE A 104 3.08 9.18 -1.78
N TRP A 105 2.92 9.40 -3.09
CA TRP A 105 1.64 9.82 -3.65
C TRP A 105 0.56 8.75 -3.52
N PHE A 106 0.91 7.47 -3.67
CA PHE A 106 -0.01 6.38 -3.43
C PHE A 106 -0.52 6.36 -1.99
N ALA A 107 0.39 6.53 -1.02
CA ALA A 107 0.03 6.57 0.39
C ALA A 107 -0.91 7.74 0.73
N TYR A 108 -0.68 8.91 0.12
CA TYR A 108 -1.57 10.07 0.26
C TYR A 108 -2.94 9.82 -0.39
N ALA A 109 -2.98 9.35 -1.63
CA ALA A 109 -4.23 9.02 -2.31
C ALA A 109 -5.07 7.99 -1.55
N LEU A 110 -4.40 6.98 -0.96
CA LEU A 110 -5.06 5.98 -0.12
C LEU A 110 -5.67 6.62 1.14
N SER A 111 -4.92 7.50 1.82
CA SER A 111 -5.41 8.21 3.02
C SER A 111 -6.61 9.12 2.72
N GLU A 112 -6.55 9.85 1.60
CA GLU A 112 -7.65 10.70 1.12
C GLU A 112 -8.89 9.86 0.79
N LYS A 113 -8.72 8.72 0.11
CA LYS A 113 -9.83 7.81 -0.21
C LYS A 113 -10.49 7.22 1.04
N ILE A 114 -9.72 7.01 2.10
CA ILE A 114 -10.21 6.56 3.41
C ILE A 114 -10.86 7.71 4.20
N GLY A 115 -10.56 8.97 3.85
CA GLY A 115 -11.11 10.15 4.52
C GLY A 115 -10.33 10.57 5.77
N ILE A 116 -9.03 10.27 5.84
CA ILE A 116 -8.18 10.63 6.98
C ILE A 116 -6.87 11.27 6.51
N SER A 117 -6.40 12.29 7.24
CA SER A 117 -5.10 12.92 6.95
C SER A 117 -3.94 12.02 7.41
N PRO A 118 -2.93 11.79 6.55
CA PRO A 118 -1.79 10.98 6.93
C PRO A 118 -0.90 11.73 7.92
N THR A 119 -0.40 11.03 8.92
CA THR A 119 0.60 11.54 9.86
C THR A 119 1.96 10.98 9.49
N ILE A 120 2.93 11.87 9.23
CA ILE A 120 4.34 11.48 9.09
C ILE A 120 5.02 11.81 10.42
N PRO A 121 5.48 10.82 11.19
CA PRO A 121 6.17 11.08 12.46
C PRO A 121 7.45 11.87 12.20
N THR A 122 7.53 13.05 12.80
CA THR A 122 8.73 13.93 12.74
C THR A 122 9.77 13.56 13.79
N GLY A 123 9.47 12.61 14.68
CA GLY A 123 10.24 12.32 15.90
C GLY A 123 11.11 11.05 15.84
N LEU A 124 12.34 11.20 15.36
CA LEU A 124 13.54 10.56 15.94
C LEU A 124 14.63 11.58 16.26
N PHE A 125 14.57 12.78 15.64
CA PHE A 125 15.49 13.90 15.87
C PHE A 125 14.78 15.26 16.06
N GLY A 126 13.46 15.27 16.19
CA GLY A 126 12.68 16.48 16.46
C GLY A 126 12.76 16.84 17.94
N GLY A 127 13.69 17.73 18.27
CA GLY A 127 13.73 18.38 19.58
C GLY A 127 12.43 19.13 19.85
N GLU A 128 12.03 19.13 21.11
CA GLU A 128 10.97 19.96 21.66
C GLU A 128 11.15 21.41 21.19
N THR A 129 10.09 22.02 20.66
CA THR A 129 9.95 23.47 20.54
C THR A 129 8.68 23.89 21.24
#